data_AF-A0A7S8EEF7-F1
#
_entry.id   AF-A0A7S8EEF7-F1
#
_cell.length_a   1.000
_cell.length_b   1.000
_cell.length_c   1.000
_cell.angle_alpha   90.00
_cell.angle_beta   90.00
_cell.angle_gamma   90.00
#
_symmetry.space_group_name_H-M   'P 1'
#
loop_
_entity.id
_entity.type
_entity.pdbx_description
1 polymer ?
#
loop_
_entity_poly.entity_id
_entity_poly.type
_entity_poly.pdbx_seq_one_letter_code
_entity_poly.pdbx_strand_id
1 'polypeptide(L)'
;MPVHTPYDGSSKPFTIGLLPLDLKEWIEPDRHFDAYRAEKLRLYRDIPDKVFVEEFATRAAQQEVLDLLAAHPGIAENRQSDILPPNLAEAPLAVASLMVQEDLILMRRGENGWRLAAGSLCFPSSWSLTEKFGRPLHEIHQPVPGFGQGTRMDELIARMFDRLHQPVLRWNWSLQAGDALYHPLSGRQRIQRAAERPDLFAGDNFAAAFIRVERQTLRKLPASGDILFTIRIYLDPLDLLARHPDRQNIASGFAAQLTALDIAQLDYKGLTADRDRLVMHLAGLAA
;
A
#
# COMPACT_ATOMS: atom_id res chain seq x y z
N MET A 1 12.40 14.90 -4.62
CA MET A 1 12.45 14.03 -5.80
C MET A 1 11.83 12.71 -5.41
N PRO A 2 11.03 12.07 -6.28
CA PRO A 2 10.49 10.75 -6.02
C PRO A 2 11.62 9.78 -5.67
N VAL A 3 11.50 9.09 -4.54
CA VAL A 3 12.55 8.19 -4.03
C VAL A 3 12.54 6.88 -4.80
N HIS A 4 11.35 6.40 -5.17
CA HIS A 4 11.13 5.12 -5.83
C HIS A 4 10.25 5.32 -7.07
N THR A 5 10.66 4.77 -8.21
CA THR A 5 10.01 4.98 -9.51
C THR A 5 9.59 3.66 -10.17
N PRO A 6 8.78 2.79 -9.54
CA PRO A 6 8.44 1.47 -10.12
C PRO A 6 7.68 1.54 -11.45
N TYR A 7 7.21 2.74 -11.80
CA TYR A 7 6.57 3.10 -13.07
C TYR A 7 7.57 3.47 -14.18
N ASP A 8 8.89 3.43 -13.95
CA ASP A 8 9.93 3.75 -14.94
C ASP A 8 10.15 2.69 -16.04
N GLY A 9 9.35 1.62 -16.04
CA GLY A 9 9.48 0.50 -16.98
C GLY A 9 10.31 -0.68 -16.49
N SER A 10 10.99 -0.57 -15.34
CA SER A 10 11.74 -1.68 -14.72
C SER A 10 10.85 -2.80 -14.16
N SER A 11 9.57 -2.50 -13.92
CA SER A 11 8.60 -3.45 -13.38
C SER A 11 7.36 -3.57 -14.26
N LYS A 12 6.62 -4.67 -14.13
CA LYS A 12 5.36 -4.90 -14.84
C LYS A 12 4.18 -4.89 -13.87
N PRO A 13 3.20 -3.98 -14.02
CA PRO A 13 1.97 -3.99 -13.24
C PRO A 13 1.23 -5.34 -13.34
N PHE A 14 0.44 -5.68 -12.31
CA PHE A 14 -0.35 -6.92 -12.26
C PHE A 14 0.45 -8.22 -12.39
N THR A 15 1.71 -8.21 -11.92
CA THR A 15 2.54 -9.40 -11.75
C THR A 15 2.99 -9.55 -10.29
N ILE A 16 3.46 -10.75 -9.93
CA ILE A 16 4.07 -11.04 -8.62
C ILE A 16 5.58 -10.71 -8.74
N GLY A 17 5.91 -9.42 -8.76
CA GLY A 17 7.27 -8.89 -8.89
C GLY A 17 7.96 -8.70 -7.53
N LEU A 18 8.36 -9.81 -6.91
CA LEU A 18 9.00 -9.81 -5.58
C LEU A 18 10.52 -9.71 -5.68
N LEU A 19 11.10 -8.98 -4.74
CA LEU A 19 12.53 -8.88 -4.52
C LEU A 19 12.82 -9.39 -3.10
N PRO A 20 13.99 -10.03 -2.85
CA PRO A 20 14.45 -10.28 -1.50
C PRO A 20 14.57 -8.97 -0.71
N LEU A 21 14.19 -8.99 0.56
CA LEU A 21 14.37 -7.87 1.48
C LEU A 21 15.48 -8.17 2.49
N ASP A 22 16.47 -7.28 2.59
CA ASP A 22 17.36 -7.21 3.76
C ASP A 22 16.59 -6.57 4.92
N LEU A 23 16.57 -7.23 6.07
CA LEU A 23 15.87 -6.73 7.25
C LEU A 23 16.46 -5.45 7.82
N LYS A 24 17.70 -5.09 7.49
CA LYS A 24 18.27 -3.77 7.84
C LYS A 24 17.60 -2.62 7.09
N GLU A 25 17.07 -2.90 5.91
CA GLU A 25 16.35 -1.97 5.05
C GLU A 25 14.84 -2.13 5.21
N TRP A 26 14.37 -2.86 6.23
CA TRP A 26 12.94 -3.17 6.35
C TRP A 26 12.10 -1.90 6.47
N ILE A 27 12.53 -0.96 7.31
CA ILE A 27 11.86 0.33 7.53
C ILE A 27 12.76 1.46 7.03
N GLU A 28 12.18 2.35 6.22
CA GLU A 28 12.86 3.49 5.57
C GLU A 28 12.20 4.80 6.03
N PRO A 29 12.43 5.25 7.29
CA PRO A 29 11.86 6.51 7.75
C PRO A 29 12.53 7.68 7.02
N ASP A 30 11.73 8.68 6.68
CA ASP A 30 12.22 9.88 6.02
C ASP A 30 11.80 11.15 6.79
N ARG A 31 12.14 12.31 6.21
CA ARG A 31 11.82 13.63 6.76
C ARG A 31 10.32 13.90 6.95
N HIS A 32 9.44 13.08 6.36
CA HIS A 32 7.98 13.20 6.49
C HIS A 32 7.41 12.34 7.62
N PHE A 33 8.26 11.67 8.41
CA PHE A 33 7.84 10.80 9.52
C PHE A 33 6.82 11.46 10.44
N ASP A 34 7.11 12.66 10.95
CA ASP A 34 6.23 13.36 11.89
C ASP A 34 4.87 13.71 11.28
N ALA A 35 4.83 14.07 9.99
CA ALA A 35 3.57 14.37 9.30
C ALA A 35 2.69 13.12 9.13
N TYR A 36 3.30 12.00 8.76
CA TYR A 36 2.59 10.71 8.65
C TYR A 36 2.08 10.26 10.03
N ARG A 37 2.93 10.36 11.05
CA ARG A 37 2.58 10.02 12.43
C ARG A 37 1.42 10.90 12.95
N ALA A 38 1.48 12.21 12.70
CA ALA A 38 0.39 13.13 13.06
C ALA A 38 -0.93 12.76 12.36
N GLU A 39 -0.89 12.37 11.09
CA GLU A 39 -2.09 11.93 10.37
C GLU A 39 -2.64 10.61 10.93
N LYS A 40 -1.78 9.63 11.32
CA LYS A 40 -2.24 8.41 12.01
C LYS A 40 -2.95 8.74 13.32
N LEU A 41 -2.37 9.62 14.15
CA LEU A 41 -2.98 10.05 15.40
C LEU A 41 -4.34 10.73 15.17
N ARG A 42 -4.43 11.58 14.13
CA ARG A 42 -5.69 12.22 13.72
C ARG A 42 -6.74 11.17 13.34
N LEU A 43 -6.37 10.18 12.52
CA LEU A 43 -7.27 9.11 12.07
C LEU A 43 -7.72 8.19 13.20
N TYR A 44 -6.82 7.84 14.13
CA TYR A 44 -7.17 7.06 15.32
C TYR A 44 -8.10 7.80 16.27
N ARG A 45 -7.99 9.12 16.36
CA ARG A 45 -8.91 9.93 17.14
C ARG A 45 -10.28 10.05 16.45
N ASP A 46 -10.29 10.33 15.16
CA ASP A 46 -11.51 10.75 14.45
C ASP A 46 -12.34 9.56 13.94
N ILE A 47 -11.68 8.47 13.49
CA ILE A 47 -12.32 7.32 12.84
C ILE A 47 -11.65 5.97 13.19
N PRO A 48 -11.38 5.66 14.48
CA PRO A 48 -10.62 4.47 14.90
C PRO A 48 -11.15 3.18 14.27
N ASP A 49 -12.47 2.99 14.24
CA ASP A 49 -13.13 1.77 13.75
C ASP A 49 -12.96 1.54 12.24
N LYS A 50 -12.51 2.55 11.48
CA LYS A 50 -12.23 2.43 10.05
C LYS A 50 -10.77 2.12 9.74
N VAL A 51 -9.86 2.44 10.65
CA VAL A 51 -8.41 2.37 10.42
C VAL A 51 -7.71 1.36 11.33
N PHE A 52 -8.41 0.79 12.31
CA PHE A 52 -7.91 -0.26 13.16
C PHE A 52 -8.91 -1.40 13.33
N VAL A 53 -8.44 -2.64 13.18
CA VAL A 53 -9.20 -3.86 13.46
C VAL A 53 -8.27 -4.92 14.04
N GLU A 54 -8.83 -5.84 14.82
CA GLU A 54 -8.08 -6.99 15.32
C GLU A 54 -8.99 -8.13 15.79
N GLU A 55 -8.46 -9.35 15.74
CA GLU A 55 -8.95 -10.47 16.54
C GLU A 55 -8.21 -10.50 17.87
N PHE A 56 -8.90 -10.71 19.01
CA PHE A 56 -8.28 -10.74 20.34
C PHE A 56 -7.08 -11.71 20.44
N ALA A 57 -7.17 -12.87 19.79
CA ALA A 57 -6.12 -13.88 19.75
C ALA A 57 -4.83 -13.43 19.04
N THR A 58 -4.80 -12.25 18.41
CA THR A 58 -3.62 -11.72 17.72
C THR A 58 -2.70 -10.88 18.61
N ARG A 59 -3.11 -10.49 19.82
CA ARG A 59 -2.35 -9.57 20.69
C ARG A 59 -0.88 -9.99 20.93
N ALA A 60 -0.60 -11.29 21.07
CA ALA A 60 0.77 -11.78 21.21
C ALA A 60 1.63 -11.57 19.94
N ALA A 61 1.05 -11.81 18.75
CA ALA A 61 1.71 -11.55 17.48
C ALA A 61 1.86 -10.04 17.21
N GLN A 62 0.89 -9.23 17.64
CA GLN A 62 1.02 -7.77 17.59
C GLN A 62 2.16 -7.26 18.49
N GLN A 63 2.31 -7.84 19.69
CA GLN A 63 3.43 -7.50 20.58
C GLN A 63 4.77 -7.88 19.94
N GLU A 64 4.85 -9.04 19.28
CA GLU A 64 6.05 -9.41 18.51
C GLU A 64 6.38 -8.37 17.42
N VAL A 65 5.38 -7.82 16.72
CA VAL A 65 5.59 -6.73 15.76
C VAL A 65 6.16 -5.48 16.44
N LEU A 66 5.59 -5.09 17.58
CA LEU A 66 6.06 -3.95 18.37
C LEU A 66 7.54 -4.14 18.78
N ASP A 67 7.89 -5.30 19.31
CA ASP A 67 9.25 -5.62 19.77
C ASP A 67 10.25 -5.62 18.60
N LEU A 68 9.87 -6.21 17.45
CA LEU A 68 10.71 -6.23 16.26
C LEU A 68 10.96 -4.84 15.69
N LEU A 69 9.98 -3.94 15.74
CA LEU A 69 10.13 -2.55 15.30
C LEU A 69 10.96 -1.75 16.31
N ALA A 70 10.74 -1.93 17.61
CA ALA A 70 11.53 -1.29 18.66
C ALA A 70 13.02 -1.65 18.58
N ALA A 71 13.33 -2.89 18.18
CA ALA A 71 14.70 -3.34 17.98
C ALA A 71 15.30 -2.98 16.61
N HIS A 72 14.53 -2.40 15.68
CA HIS A 72 15.00 -2.12 14.33
C HIS A 72 15.89 -0.86 14.31
N PRO A 73 17.10 -0.89 13.69
CA PRO A 73 18.07 0.21 13.76
C PRO A 73 17.59 1.52 13.12
N GLY A 74 16.66 1.44 12.15
CA GLY A 74 16.03 2.61 11.55
C GLY A 74 15.05 3.33 12.47
N ILE A 75 14.65 2.74 13.60
CA ILE A 75 13.71 3.34 14.53
C ILE A 75 14.47 4.08 15.63
N ALA A 76 14.25 5.40 15.73
CA ALA A 76 14.82 6.19 16.81
C ALA A 76 14.26 5.75 18.18
N GLU A 77 15.15 5.63 19.18
CA GLU A 77 14.88 5.16 20.54
C GLU A 77 13.88 6.04 21.33
N ASN A 78 13.65 7.28 20.89
CA ASN A 78 12.96 8.26 21.70
C ASN A 78 11.69 8.75 21.02
N ARG A 79 10.56 8.48 21.66
CA ARG A 79 9.25 8.84 21.13
C ARG A 79 8.45 9.50 22.21
N GLN A 80 7.96 10.67 21.85
CA GLN A 80 6.98 11.40 22.64
C GLN A 80 5.85 10.44 23.03
N SER A 81 5.36 10.61 24.26
CA SER A 81 4.18 9.94 24.77
C SER A 81 2.97 10.33 23.91
N ASP A 82 2.67 9.53 22.89
CA ASP A 82 1.46 9.71 22.12
C ASP A 82 0.25 9.35 22.95
N ILE A 83 -0.79 10.16 22.82
CA ILE A 83 -2.07 9.91 23.45
C ILE A 83 -2.95 9.22 22.41
N LEU A 84 -2.92 7.89 22.42
CA LEU A 84 -3.92 7.08 21.76
C LEU A 84 -5.21 7.02 22.62
N PRO A 85 -6.38 6.83 21.99
CA PRO A 85 -7.58 6.40 22.73
C PRO A 85 -7.27 5.15 23.58
N PRO A 86 -7.80 5.02 24.82
CA PRO A 86 -7.40 3.96 25.75
C PRO A 86 -7.44 2.54 25.17
N ASN A 87 -8.49 2.21 24.41
CA ASN A 87 -8.62 0.91 23.75
C ASN A 87 -7.51 0.62 22.72
N LEU A 88 -7.03 1.66 22.02
CA LEU A 88 -5.93 1.54 21.07
C LEU A 88 -4.57 1.58 21.76
N ALA A 89 -4.44 2.31 22.88
CA ALA A 89 -3.21 2.35 23.67
C ALA A 89 -2.85 0.95 24.21
N GLU A 90 -3.85 0.11 24.49
CA GLU A 90 -3.64 -1.28 24.90
C GLU A 90 -3.30 -2.21 23.73
N ALA A 91 -3.56 -1.81 22.48
CA ALA A 91 -3.34 -2.62 21.27
C ALA A 91 -1.91 -2.47 20.76
N PRO A 92 -1.05 -3.51 20.87
CA PRO A 92 0.35 -3.38 20.50
C PRO A 92 0.55 -3.01 19.03
N LEU A 93 -0.34 -3.43 18.11
CA LEU A 93 -0.23 -3.07 16.70
C LEU A 93 -0.54 -1.59 16.43
N ALA A 94 -1.41 -0.96 17.21
CA ALA A 94 -1.69 0.47 17.09
C ALA A 94 -0.49 1.30 17.58
N VAL A 95 0.12 0.89 18.70
CA VAL A 95 1.39 1.47 19.19
C VAL A 95 2.52 1.25 18.18
N ALA A 96 2.63 0.03 17.65
CA ALA A 96 3.58 -0.34 16.60
C ALA A 96 3.41 0.51 15.33
N SER A 97 2.18 0.87 14.96
CA SER A 97 1.93 1.65 13.74
C SER A 97 2.44 3.08 13.85
N LEU A 98 2.41 3.68 15.05
CA LEU A 98 2.99 5.00 15.31
C LEU A 98 4.52 4.97 15.26
N MET A 99 5.10 3.77 15.10
CA MET A 99 6.53 3.58 14.91
C MET A 99 7.06 3.77 13.52
N VAL A 100 6.18 3.77 12.55
CA VAL A 100 6.58 3.63 11.17
C VAL A 100 5.68 4.52 10.35
N GLN A 101 6.08 4.82 9.12
CA GLN A 101 5.18 5.53 8.20
C GLN A 101 4.27 4.55 7.45
N GLU A 102 4.57 3.26 7.55
CA GLU A 102 3.88 2.13 6.97
C GLU A 102 2.54 1.85 7.65
N ASP A 103 1.55 1.42 6.87
CA ASP A 103 0.44 0.65 7.43
C ASP A 103 0.90 -0.76 7.77
N LEU A 104 0.29 -1.35 8.81
CA LEU A 104 0.68 -2.65 9.35
C LEU A 104 -0.50 -3.61 9.30
N ILE A 105 -0.39 -4.69 8.52
CA ILE A 105 -1.44 -5.69 8.36
C ILE A 105 -0.92 -7.06 8.79
N LEU A 106 -1.58 -7.70 9.74
CA LEU A 106 -1.22 -9.01 10.25
C LEU A 106 -2.07 -10.09 9.57
N MET A 107 -1.38 -10.99 8.86
CA MET A 107 -1.97 -12.10 8.15
C MET A 107 -1.78 -13.39 8.95
N ARG A 108 -2.88 -14.07 9.29
CA ARG A 108 -2.86 -15.31 10.06
C ARG A 108 -3.36 -16.48 9.24
N ARG A 109 -2.65 -17.62 9.31
CA ARG A 109 -3.10 -18.88 8.72
C ARG A 109 -4.34 -19.39 9.46
N GLY A 110 -5.39 -19.73 8.72
CA GLY A 110 -6.57 -20.44 9.21
C GLY A 110 -6.93 -21.62 8.31
N GLU A 111 -8.09 -22.22 8.55
CA GLU A 111 -8.58 -23.39 7.79
C GLU A 111 -8.72 -23.09 6.29
N ASN A 112 -9.23 -21.90 5.95
CA ASN A 112 -9.44 -21.46 4.57
C ASN A 112 -8.24 -20.69 3.97
N GLY A 113 -7.04 -20.89 4.53
CA GLY A 113 -5.82 -20.20 4.13
C GLY A 113 -5.49 -18.96 4.97
N TRP A 114 -4.60 -18.11 4.46
CA TRP A 114 -4.20 -16.89 5.15
C TRP A 114 -5.29 -15.83 5.05
N ARG A 115 -5.58 -15.14 6.16
CA ARG A 115 -6.58 -14.07 6.25
C ARG A 115 -6.03 -12.84 6.97
N LEU A 116 -6.67 -11.69 6.77
CA LEU A 116 -6.38 -10.47 7.54
C LEU A 116 -6.95 -10.59 8.96
N ALA A 117 -6.10 -10.79 9.96
CA ALA A 117 -6.50 -11.04 11.35
C ALA A 117 -6.28 -9.86 12.29
N ALA A 118 -5.44 -8.89 11.92
CA ALA A 118 -5.39 -7.58 12.53
C ALA A 118 -4.84 -6.56 11.53
N GLY A 119 -5.11 -5.29 11.73
CA GLY A 119 -4.58 -4.25 10.86
C GLY A 119 -4.70 -2.85 11.43
N SER A 120 -3.65 -2.07 11.23
CA SER A 120 -3.65 -0.61 11.23
C SER A 120 -3.49 -0.13 9.80
N LEU A 121 -4.59 0.33 9.19
CA LEU A 121 -4.62 0.85 7.81
C LEU A 121 -5.07 2.31 7.80
N CYS A 122 -4.12 3.21 7.98
CA CYS A 122 -4.34 4.65 7.97
C CYS A 122 -4.21 5.25 6.56
N PHE A 123 -3.49 4.61 5.64
CA PHE A 123 -3.21 5.14 4.31
C PHE A 123 -3.60 4.15 3.19
N PRO A 124 -4.88 3.73 3.12
CA PRO A 124 -5.35 2.82 2.08
C PRO A 124 -5.20 3.42 0.67
N SER A 125 -4.94 2.55 -0.31
CA SER A 125 -4.99 2.88 -1.74
C SER A 125 -6.27 2.34 -2.37
N SER A 126 -7.37 3.07 -2.24
CA SER A 126 -8.68 2.69 -2.79
C SER A 126 -9.24 1.36 -2.24
N TRP A 127 -9.02 1.05 -0.96
CA TRP A 127 -9.67 -0.08 -0.29
C TRP A 127 -10.04 0.17 1.17
N SER A 128 -10.96 -0.64 1.70
CA SER A 128 -11.48 -0.51 3.07
C SER A 128 -10.97 -1.65 3.95
N LEU A 129 -10.37 -1.32 5.09
CA LEU A 129 -9.89 -2.28 6.08
C LEU A 129 -11.03 -3.18 6.58
N THR A 130 -12.15 -2.57 6.95
CA THR A 130 -13.30 -3.29 7.54
C THR A 130 -13.98 -4.24 6.57
N GLU A 131 -13.97 -3.92 5.27
CA GLU A 131 -14.48 -4.85 4.25
C GLU A 131 -13.57 -6.06 4.04
N LYS A 132 -12.27 -5.94 4.33
CA LYS A 132 -11.26 -6.99 4.12
C LYS A 132 -10.92 -7.77 5.38
N PHE A 133 -11.26 -7.25 6.56
CA PHE A 133 -11.02 -7.90 7.84
C PHE A 133 -11.68 -9.28 7.93
N GLY A 134 -10.93 -10.26 8.46
CA GLY A 134 -11.34 -11.66 8.57
C GLY A 134 -11.36 -12.46 7.26
N ARG A 135 -11.26 -11.79 6.10
CA ARG A 135 -11.36 -12.47 4.79
C ARG A 135 -10.07 -13.17 4.39
N PRO A 136 -10.15 -14.34 3.74
CA PRO A 136 -8.99 -15.04 3.20
C PRO A 136 -8.38 -14.30 2.00
N LEU A 137 -7.12 -14.59 1.69
CA LEU A 137 -6.34 -13.95 0.62
C LEU A 137 -7.06 -13.93 -0.74
N HIS A 138 -7.70 -15.03 -1.13
CA HIS A 138 -8.37 -15.14 -2.43
C HIS A 138 -9.58 -14.18 -2.52
N GLU A 139 -10.32 -13.98 -1.42
CA GLU A 139 -11.42 -13.00 -1.36
C GLU A 139 -10.89 -11.56 -1.30
N ILE A 140 -9.77 -11.34 -0.61
CA ILE A 140 -9.14 -10.02 -0.56
C ILE A 140 -8.72 -9.59 -1.97
N HIS A 141 -8.12 -10.50 -2.74
CA HIS A 141 -7.61 -10.24 -4.09
C HIS A 141 -8.64 -10.42 -5.21
N GLN A 142 -9.85 -10.92 -4.91
CA GLN A 142 -10.91 -11.12 -5.90
C GLN A 142 -11.17 -9.92 -6.84
N PRO A 143 -11.14 -8.65 -6.38
CA PRO A 143 -11.36 -7.51 -7.26
C PRO A 143 -10.18 -7.16 -8.18
N VAL A 144 -9.01 -7.78 -7.99
CA VAL A 144 -7.80 -7.45 -8.76
C VAL A 144 -7.79 -8.27 -10.06
N PRO A 145 -7.76 -7.62 -11.23
CA PRO A 145 -7.75 -8.30 -12.53
C PRO A 145 -6.66 -9.38 -12.62
N GLY A 146 -7.08 -10.63 -12.85
CA GLY A 146 -6.19 -11.79 -12.99
C GLY A 146 -5.79 -12.48 -11.68
N PHE A 147 -6.27 -12.03 -10.53
CA PHE A 147 -5.96 -12.59 -9.20
C PHE A 147 -7.18 -13.14 -8.46
N GLY A 148 -8.32 -13.28 -9.14
CA GLY A 148 -9.52 -13.88 -8.58
C GLY A 148 -9.34 -15.35 -8.21
N GLN A 149 -10.25 -15.86 -7.38
CA GLN A 149 -10.23 -17.24 -6.94
C GLN A 149 -10.14 -18.22 -8.11
N GLY A 150 -9.27 -19.22 -7.99
CA GLY A 150 -9.08 -20.26 -9.02
C GLY A 150 -8.24 -19.81 -10.22
N THR A 151 -7.72 -18.60 -10.22
CA THR A 151 -6.70 -18.17 -11.19
C THR A 151 -5.33 -18.73 -10.81
N ARG A 152 -4.43 -18.84 -11.79
CA ARG A 152 -3.02 -19.20 -11.54
C ARG A 152 -2.35 -18.26 -10.52
N MET A 153 -2.69 -16.97 -10.51
CA MET A 153 -2.08 -16.00 -9.61
C MET A 153 -2.56 -16.16 -8.18
N ASP A 154 -3.84 -16.45 -7.97
CA ASP A 154 -4.40 -16.78 -6.66
C ASP A 154 -3.62 -17.95 -6.01
N GLU A 155 -3.48 -19.06 -6.74
CA GLU A 155 -2.72 -20.20 -6.23
C GLU A 155 -1.23 -19.88 -5.96
N LEU A 156 -0.61 -19.06 -6.82
CA LEU A 156 0.78 -18.65 -6.65
C LEU A 156 0.97 -17.82 -5.38
N ILE A 157 0.05 -16.88 -5.10
CA ILE A 157 0.06 -16.09 -3.87
C ILE A 157 -0.11 -17.00 -2.66
N ALA A 158 -1.08 -17.91 -2.67
CA ALA A 158 -1.30 -18.83 -1.55
C ALA A 158 -0.05 -19.68 -1.26
N ARG A 159 0.55 -20.27 -2.29
CA ARG A 159 1.80 -21.05 -2.16
C ARG A 159 2.98 -20.22 -1.68
N MET A 160 3.06 -18.96 -2.13
CA MET A 160 4.10 -18.02 -1.70
C MET A 160 3.99 -17.74 -0.19
N PHE A 161 2.79 -17.40 0.31
CA PHE A 161 2.58 -17.18 1.74
C PHE A 161 2.93 -18.43 2.56
N ASP A 162 2.52 -19.61 2.10
CA ASP A 162 2.82 -20.88 2.76
C ASP A 162 4.31 -21.16 2.90
N ARG A 163 5.11 -20.75 1.90
CA ARG A 163 6.56 -21.00 1.82
C ARG A 163 7.41 -19.77 2.14
N LEU A 164 6.81 -18.71 2.69
CA LEU A 164 7.54 -17.49 3.00
C LEU A 164 8.51 -17.75 4.16
N HIS A 165 9.80 -17.72 3.86
CA HIS A 165 10.88 -17.82 4.85
C HIS A 165 11.80 -16.60 4.79
N GLN A 166 12.28 -16.26 3.58
CA GLN A 166 12.98 -15.01 3.31
C GLN A 166 11.95 -13.86 3.23
N PRO A 167 12.13 -12.76 3.98
CA PRO A 167 11.33 -11.55 3.79
C PRO A 167 11.46 -11.03 2.36
N VAL A 168 10.36 -10.55 1.81
CA VAL A 168 10.31 -10.03 0.44
C VAL A 168 9.71 -8.64 0.42
N LEU A 169 10.06 -7.87 -0.60
CA LEU A 169 9.44 -6.60 -0.91
C LEU A 169 8.95 -6.59 -2.36
N ARG A 170 7.96 -5.74 -2.64
CA ARG A 170 7.53 -5.39 -3.99
C ARG A 170 7.05 -3.95 -4.01
N TRP A 171 6.85 -3.47 -5.22
CA TRP A 171 6.27 -2.16 -5.45
C TRP A 171 4.89 -2.27 -6.09
N ASN A 172 4.05 -1.29 -5.81
CA ASN A 172 2.84 -1.00 -6.55
C ASN A 172 2.73 0.51 -6.73
N TRP A 173 2.00 0.96 -7.75
CA TRP A 173 1.77 2.37 -7.97
C TRP A 173 0.33 2.64 -8.42
N SER A 174 -0.15 3.84 -8.15
CA SER A 174 -1.41 4.38 -8.66
C SER A 174 -1.28 5.89 -8.84
N LEU A 175 -2.28 6.51 -9.45
CA LEU A 175 -2.43 7.96 -9.49
C LEU A 175 -3.67 8.34 -8.69
N GLN A 176 -3.60 9.46 -7.98
CA GLN A 176 -4.73 10.04 -7.26
C GLN A 176 -4.77 11.55 -7.47
N ALA A 177 -5.96 12.14 -7.32
CA ALA A 177 -6.13 13.58 -7.24
C ALA A 177 -5.90 14.04 -5.79
N GLY A 178 -5.04 15.04 -5.62
CA GLY A 178 -4.66 15.59 -4.32
C GLY A 178 -3.71 14.72 -3.49
N ASP A 179 -3.28 15.27 -2.37
CA ASP A 179 -2.21 14.74 -1.51
C ASP A 179 -2.72 13.98 -0.27
N ALA A 180 -4.01 13.66 -0.22
CA ALA A 180 -4.59 12.96 0.93
C ALA A 180 -3.97 11.56 1.10
N LEU A 181 -3.43 11.29 2.29
CA LEU A 181 -2.87 9.98 2.63
C LEU A 181 -3.96 8.93 2.87
N TYR A 182 -5.04 9.30 3.57
CA TYR A 182 -6.23 8.45 3.77
C TYR A 182 -7.12 8.47 2.52
N HIS A 183 -7.00 7.44 1.68
CA HIS A 183 -7.69 7.36 0.39
C HIS A 183 -8.47 6.03 0.21
N PRO A 184 -9.47 5.73 1.05
CA PRO A 184 -10.23 4.48 0.96
C PRO A 184 -11.28 4.51 -0.15
N LEU A 185 -11.62 3.34 -0.68
CA LEU A 185 -12.87 3.11 -1.42
C LEU A 185 -13.50 1.79 -0.96
N SER A 186 -14.81 1.82 -0.73
CA SER A 186 -15.61 0.60 -0.56
C SER A 186 -15.66 -0.21 -1.87
N GLY A 187 -16.00 -1.49 -1.77
CA GLY A 187 -16.25 -2.34 -2.93
C GLY A 187 -17.30 -1.74 -3.87
N ARG A 188 -18.37 -1.17 -3.31
CA ARG A 188 -19.43 -0.51 -4.08
C ARG A 188 -18.90 0.72 -4.84
N GLN A 189 -18.14 1.59 -4.18
CA GLN A 189 -17.56 2.77 -4.83
C GLN A 189 -16.56 2.39 -5.93
N ARG A 190 -15.77 1.33 -5.73
CA ARG A 190 -14.87 0.82 -6.80
C ARG A 190 -15.65 0.33 -8.01
N ILE A 191 -16.71 -0.45 -7.81
CA ILE A 191 -17.57 -0.94 -8.90
C ILE A 191 -18.22 0.23 -9.63
N GLN A 192 -18.75 1.20 -8.89
CA GLN A 192 -19.34 2.40 -9.47
C GLN A 192 -18.31 3.19 -10.29
N ARG A 193 -17.12 3.46 -9.74
CA ARG A 193 -16.03 4.14 -10.45
C ARG A 193 -15.63 3.42 -11.73
N ALA A 194 -15.53 2.09 -11.69
CA ALA A 194 -15.20 1.28 -12.87
C ALA A 194 -16.30 1.32 -13.95
N ALA A 195 -17.57 1.41 -13.55
CA ALA A 195 -18.70 1.48 -14.46
C ALA A 195 -18.87 2.88 -15.08
N GLU A 196 -18.73 3.93 -14.28
CA GLU A 196 -18.93 5.32 -14.70
C GLU A 196 -17.70 5.90 -15.41
N ARG A 197 -16.50 5.41 -15.09
CA ARG A 197 -15.21 5.88 -15.61
C ARG A 197 -15.12 7.41 -15.61
N PRO A 198 -15.31 8.07 -14.46
CA PRO A 198 -15.22 9.51 -14.38
C PRO A 198 -13.79 9.97 -14.68
N ASP A 199 -13.63 11.18 -15.22
CA ASP A 199 -12.33 11.85 -15.28
C ASP A 199 -11.81 12.06 -13.86
N LEU A 200 -10.60 11.59 -13.59
CA LEU A 200 -9.90 11.83 -12.32
C LEU A 200 -9.29 13.24 -12.28
N PHE A 201 -8.90 13.77 -13.45
CA PHE A 201 -8.25 15.07 -13.60
C PHE A 201 -9.00 15.98 -14.58
N ALA A 202 -9.12 17.26 -14.22
CA ALA A 202 -9.85 18.25 -15.00
C ALA A 202 -9.08 18.64 -16.28
N GLY A 203 -9.56 18.15 -17.43
CA GLY A 203 -8.93 18.43 -18.74
C GLY A 203 -7.47 17.98 -18.77
N ASP A 204 -6.60 18.65 -19.53
CA ASP A 204 -5.19 18.27 -19.65
C ASP A 204 -4.30 18.80 -18.50
N ASN A 205 -4.91 19.28 -17.41
CA ASN A 205 -4.19 19.82 -16.26
C ASN A 205 -3.99 18.76 -15.18
N PHE A 206 -2.75 18.28 -15.06
CA PHE A 206 -2.34 17.30 -14.05
C PHE A 206 -1.66 17.93 -12.82
N ALA A 207 -1.82 19.24 -12.57
CA ALA A 207 -1.24 19.89 -11.39
C ALA A 207 -1.69 19.30 -10.05
N ALA A 208 -2.91 18.74 -10.01
CA ALA A 208 -3.44 18.03 -8.85
C ALA A 208 -3.13 16.53 -8.84
N ALA A 209 -2.38 16.01 -9.82
CA ALA A 209 -2.06 14.60 -9.91
C ALA A 209 -0.88 14.24 -9.01
N PHE A 210 -1.08 13.21 -8.19
CA PHE A 210 -0.05 12.64 -7.34
C PHE A 210 0.19 11.19 -7.73
N ILE A 211 1.47 10.84 -7.86
CA ILE A 211 1.94 9.47 -7.98
C ILE A 211 2.00 8.88 -6.58
N ARG A 212 1.17 7.86 -6.35
CA ARG A 212 1.13 7.12 -5.10
C ARG A 212 1.85 5.80 -5.29
N VAL A 213 3.02 5.67 -4.66
CA VAL A 213 3.83 4.44 -4.67
C VAL A 213 3.68 3.72 -3.34
N GLU A 214 3.47 2.41 -3.40
CA GLU A 214 3.44 1.53 -2.25
C GLU A 214 4.71 0.68 -2.23
N ARG A 215 5.52 0.82 -1.17
CA ARG A 215 6.51 -0.20 -0.79
C ARG A 215 5.81 -1.23 0.07
N GLN A 216 5.71 -2.44 -0.46
CA GLN A 216 4.98 -3.53 0.17
C GLN A 216 5.98 -4.57 0.64
N THR A 217 6.03 -4.87 1.94
CA THR A 217 6.91 -5.93 2.46
C THR A 217 6.10 -7.04 3.10
N LEU A 218 6.57 -8.28 2.94
CA LEU A 218 6.03 -9.46 3.62
C LEU A 218 7.13 -10.09 4.46
N ARG A 219 6.90 -10.19 5.76
CA ARG A 219 7.82 -10.81 6.71
C ARG A 219 7.08 -11.83 7.57
N LYS A 220 7.52 -13.09 7.54
CA LYS A 220 7.04 -14.08 8.50
C LYS A 220 7.62 -13.78 9.89
N LEU A 221 6.75 -13.75 10.88
CA LEU A 221 7.07 -13.47 12.27
C LEU A 221 7.66 -14.73 12.93
N PRO A 222 8.89 -14.66 13.51
CA PRO A 222 9.58 -15.83 14.05
C PRO A 222 8.85 -16.61 15.15
N ALA A 223 8.16 -15.92 16.07
CA ALA A 223 7.53 -16.54 17.23
C ALA A 223 6.09 -16.98 16.96
N SER A 224 5.27 -16.09 16.38
CA SER A 224 3.86 -16.39 16.10
C SER A 224 3.64 -17.20 14.82
N GLY A 225 4.57 -17.12 13.86
CA GLY A 225 4.41 -17.72 12.53
C GLY A 225 3.42 -16.98 11.62
N ASP A 226 2.79 -15.90 12.11
CA ASP A 226 1.97 -15.00 11.31
C ASP A 226 2.84 -14.25 10.28
N ILE A 227 2.22 -13.63 9.28
CA ILE A 227 2.92 -12.80 8.28
C ILE A 227 2.53 -11.34 8.49
N LEU A 228 3.52 -10.49 8.73
CA LEU A 228 3.34 -9.06 8.73
C LEU A 228 3.50 -8.53 7.30
N PHE A 229 2.45 -7.87 6.82
CA PHE A 229 2.40 -7.11 5.58
C PHE A 229 2.50 -5.62 5.90
N THR A 230 3.60 -4.96 5.50
CA THR A 230 3.75 -3.51 5.67
C THR A 230 3.54 -2.79 4.35
N ILE A 231 2.95 -1.58 4.41
CA ILE A 231 2.65 -0.76 3.23
C ILE A 231 3.12 0.67 3.47
N ARG A 232 4.31 1.03 2.95
CA ARG A 232 4.80 2.43 2.97
C ARG A 232 4.20 3.17 1.79
N ILE A 233 3.58 4.32 2.04
CA ILE A 233 3.10 5.21 0.98
C ILE A 233 4.10 6.33 0.73
N TYR A 234 4.64 6.38 -0.49
CA TYR A 234 5.29 7.56 -1.03
C TYR A 234 4.29 8.30 -1.92
N LEU A 235 4.16 9.61 -1.72
CA LEU A 235 3.19 10.42 -2.43
C LEU A 235 3.88 11.66 -3.01
N ASP A 236 4.09 11.64 -4.32
CA ASP A 236 4.83 12.66 -5.04
C ASP A 236 3.93 13.35 -6.07
N PRO A 237 3.88 14.69 -6.11
CA PRO A 237 3.25 15.39 -7.24
C PRO A 237 3.83 14.92 -8.58
N LEU A 238 2.98 14.71 -9.59
CA LEU A 238 3.39 14.28 -10.92
C LEU A 238 4.37 15.28 -11.56
N ASP A 239 4.19 16.57 -11.28
CA ASP A 239 5.03 17.66 -11.81
C ASP A 239 6.50 17.58 -11.35
N LEU A 240 6.80 16.87 -10.26
CA LEU A 240 8.18 16.64 -9.82
C LEU A 240 8.98 15.84 -10.83
N LEU A 241 8.32 15.03 -11.68
CA LEU A 241 9.00 14.30 -12.75
C LEU A 241 9.70 15.23 -13.74
N ALA A 242 9.14 16.43 -14.00
CA ALA A 242 9.75 17.41 -14.91
C ALA A 242 11.14 17.87 -14.44
N ARG A 243 11.40 17.78 -13.12
CA ARG A 243 12.67 18.16 -12.49
C ARG A 243 13.60 16.97 -12.26
N HIS A 244 13.20 15.75 -12.66
CA HIS A 244 13.99 14.56 -12.42
C HIS A 244 15.18 14.48 -13.39
N PRO A 245 16.41 14.18 -12.91
CA PRO A 245 17.57 14.03 -13.79
C PRO A 245 17.33 12.97 -14.88
N ASP A 246 16.65 11.89 -14.51
CA ASP A 246 16.26 10.79 -15.41
C ASP A 246 14.82 10.93 -15.97
N ARG A 247 14.29 12.16 -16.10
CA ARG A 247 12.90 12.42 -16.51
C ARG A 247 12.50 11.67 -17.78
N GLN A 248 13.42 11.58 -18.74
CA GLN A 248 13.14 11.01 -20.05
C GLN A 248 12.82 9.52 -19.97
N ASN A 249 13.64 8.76 -19.25
CA ASN A 249 13.42 7.32 -19.10
C ASN A 249 12.19 7.03 -18.23
N ILE A 250 12.06 7.74 -17.11
CA ILE A 250 10.92 7.54 -16.19
C ILE A 250 9.60 7.87 -16.89
N ALA A 251 9.50 9.02 -17.57
CA ALA A 251 8.27 9.41 -18.24
C ALA A 251 7.93 8.49 -19.42
N SER A 252 8.93 8.06 -20.19
CA SER A 252 8.74 7.07 -21.28
C SER A 252 8.27 5.73 -20.75
N GLY A 253 8.90 5.22 -19.69
CA GLY A 253 8.52 3.97 -19.04
C GLY A 253 7.12 4.03 -18.46
N PHE A 254 6.76 5.17 -17.85
CA PHE A 254 5.44 5.36 -17.26
C PHE A 254 4.35 5.42 -18.34
N ALA A 255 4.59 6.16 -19.42
CA ALA A 255 3.70 6.18 -20.58
C ALA A 255 3.52 4.79 -21.19
N ALA A 256 4.60 4.01 -21.32
CA ALA A 256 4.56 2.64 -21.83
C ALA A 256 3.76 1.70 -20.91
N GLN A 257 3.96 1.80 -19.59
CA GLN A 257 3.19 1.01 -18.62
C GLN A 257 1.70 1.35 -18.69
N LEU A 258 1.31 2.63 -18.72
CA LEU A 258 -0.09 3.06 -18.85
C LEU A 258 -0.72 2.56 -20.15
N THR A 259 0.02 2.63 -21.26
CA THR A 259 -0.44 2.14 -22.58
C THR A 259 -0.65 0.62 -22.57
N ALA A 260 0.17 -0.13 -21.82
CA ALA A 260 0.09 -1.58 -21.75
C ALA A 260 -1.04 -2.12 -20.84
N LEU A 261 -1.68 -1.27 -20.03
CA LEU A 261 -2.79 -1.69 -19.18
C LEU A 261 -4.04 -2.01 -20.02
N ASP A 262 -4.63 -3.17 -19.77
CA ASP A 262 -5.94 -3.50 -20.35
C ASP A 262 -7.07 -2.71 -19.67
N ILE A 263 -8.28 -2.81 -20.22
CA ILE A 263 -9.43 -2.05 -19.74
C ILE A 263 -9.81 -2.42 -18.29
N ALA A 264 -9.71 -3.69 -17.89
CA ALA A 264 -10.05 -4.12 -16.54
C ALA A 264 -9.02 -3.60 -15.52
N GLN A 265 -7.74 -3.56 -15.92
CA GLN A 265 -6.64 -2.99 -15.14
C GLN A 265 -6.76 -1.47 -14.99
N LEU A 266 -7.14 -0.76 -16.06
CA LEU A 266 -7.42 0.67 -16.04
C LEU A 266 -8.63 1.00 -15.17
N ASP A 267 -9.73 0.24 -15.29
CA ASP A 267 -10.92 0.39 -14.47
C ASP A 267 -10.61 0.15 -12.99
N TYR A 268 -9.82 -0.89 -12.69
CA TYR A 268 -9.36 -1.18 -11.33
C TYR A 268 -8.54 -0.02 -10.75
N LYS A 269 -7.58 0.52 -11.52
CA LYS A 269 -6.77 1.67 -11.11
C LYS A 269 -7.53 3.01 -11.14
N GLY A 270 -8.70 3.07 -11.79
CA GLY A 270 -9.50 4.28 -11.95
C GLY A 270 -8.90 5.27 -12.95
N LEU A 271 -8.27 4.80 -14.02
CA LEU A 271 -7.53 5.63 -14.97
C LEU A 271 -8.06 5.58 -16.40
N THR A 272 -9.18 4.89 -16.64
CA THR A 272 -9.68 4.65 -18.00
C THR A 272 -9.94 5.93 -18.78
N ALA A 273 -10.55 6.94 -18.15
CA ALA A 273 -10.88 8.21 -18.80
C ALA A 273 -9.65 9.10 -19.03
N ASP A 274 -8.66 9.05 -18.14
CA ASP A 274 -7.47 9.90 -18.18
C ASP A 274 -6.28 9.28 -18.93
N ARG A 275 -6.32 7.96 -19.25
CA ARG A 275 -5.17 7.19 -19.77
C ARG A 275 -4.47 7.86 -20.94
N ASP A 276 -5.22 8.25 -21.98
CA ASP A 276 -4.62 8.80 -23.19
C ASP A 276 -4.05 10.21 -22.96
N ARG A 277 -4.75 11.05 -22.18
CA ARG A 277 -4.26 12.38 -21.78
C ARG A 277 -3.00 12.30 -20.92
N LEU A 278 -2.95 11.35 -19.98
CA LEU A 278 -1.77 11.09 -19.14
C LEU A 278 -0.58 10.61 -19.98
N VAL A 279 -0.80 9.68 -20.92
CA VAL A 279 0.24 9.20 -21.83
C VAL A 279 0.81 10.34 -22.67
N MET A 280 -0.05 11.20 -23.23
CA MET A 280 0.39 12.37 -23.99
C MET A 280 1.20 13.35 -23.12
N HIS A 281 0.75 13.62 -21.89
CA HIS A 281 1.46 14.48 -20.96
C HIS A 281 2.86 13.93 -20.61
N LEU A 282 2.94 12.63 -20.31
CA LEU A 282 4.21 11.96 -20.02
C LEU A 282 5.15 11.92 -21.23
N ALA A 283 4.62 11.71 -22.44
CA ALA A 283 5.41 11.80 -23.67
C ALA A 283 6.01 13.20 -23.87
N GLY A 284 5.27 14.26 -23.50
CA GLY A 284 5.79 15.64 -23.48
C GLY A 284 6.91 15.85 -22.46
N LEU A 285 6.86 15.19 -21.30
CA LEU A 285 7.94 15.22 -20.30
C LEU A 285 9.18 14.43 -20.74
N ALA A 286 9.01 13.43 -21.62
CA ALA A 286 10.08 12.61 -22.16
C ALA A 286 10.85 13.25 -23.32
N ALA A 287 10.27 14.29 -23.94
CA ALA A 287 10.93 15.10 -24.97
C ALA A 287 11.98 16.05 -24.38
#